data_AF-A0A7Y8HF75-F1
#
_entry.id   AF-A0A7Y8HF75-F1
#
_cell.length_a   1.000
_cell.length_b   1.000
_cell.length_c   1.000
_cell.angle_alpha   90.00
_cell.angle_beta   90.00
_cell.angle_gamma   90.00
#
_symmetry.space_group_name_H-M   'P 1'
#
loop_
_entity.id
_entity.type
_entity.pdbx_description
1 polymer ?
#
loop_
_entity_poly.entity_id
_entity_poly.type
_entity_poly.pdbx_seq_one_letter_code
_entity_poly.pdbx_strand_id
1 'polypeptide(L)'
;MKRIGPFALLAVLFLSAQFTLTGCASSPAKEGGTAPSETALRASFSGFEDVVIPSDISVNKKKSQVYSAGKAKVGLLTFEGRVEPNSLADFFQNNLPRGGWKLMTSLKDRDHNLVFLKDDRVCLITISEGWFTTVCELRVGLVEKAAEPAKGTTTR
;
A
#
# COMPACT_ATOMS: atom_id res chain seq x y z
N MET A 1 1.49 -56.86 -32.54
CA MET A 1 2.23 -56.97 -31.26
C MET A 1 3.56 -56.24 -31.41
N LYS A 2 3.67 -55.00 -30.93
CA LYS A 2 4.88 -54.16 -31.11
C LYS A 2 5.89 -54.52 -30.00
N ARG A 3 7.06 -55.03 -30.38
CA ARG A 3 8.14 -55.36 -29.46
C ARG A 3 8.76 -54.07 -28.91
N ILE A 4 8.52 -53.81 -27.63
CA ILE A 4 9.11 -52.69 -26.89
C ILE A 4 10.60 -53.02 -26.70
N GLY A 5 11.48 -52.21 -27.29
CA GLY A 5 12.92 -52.42 -27.23
C GLY A 5 13.50 -52.14 -25.84
N PRO A 6 14.67 -52.73 -25.50
CA PRO A 6 15.31 -52.56 -24.19
C PRO A 6 15.62 -51.09 -23.87
N PHE A 7 15.79 -50.25 -24.90
CA PHE A 7 16.01 -48.82 -24.77
C PHE A 7 14.75 -48.05 -24.28
N ALA A 8 13.56 -48.47 -24.69
CA ALA A 8 12.30 -47.90 -24.20
C ALA A 8 12.01 -48.33 -22.75
N LEU A 9 12.43 -49.55 -22.38
CA LEU A 9 12.34 -50.06 -21.01
C LEU A 9 13.33 -49.34 -20.06
N LEU A 10 14.54 -49.02 -20.54
CA LEU A 10 15.53 -48.20 -19.83
C LEU A 10 15.10 -46.74 -19.67
N ALA A 11 14.48 -46.14 -20.70
CA ALA A 11 13.99 -44.77 -20.63
C ALA A 11 12.83 -44.60 -19.62
N VAL A 12 11.93 -45.59 -19.53
CA VAL A 12 10.85 -45.58 -18.53
C VAL A 12 11.41 -45.77 -17.11
N LEU A 13 12.43 -46.61 -16.93
CA LEU A 13 13.09 -46.79 -15.64
C LEU A 13 13.78 -45.49 -15.17
N PHE A 14 14.46 -44.79 -16.08
CA PHE A 14 15.13 -43.52 -15.80
C PHE A 14 14.15 -42.38 -15.46
N LEU A 15 12.99 -42.33 -16.13
CA LEU A 15 11.96 -41.32 -15.86
C LEU A 15 11.21 -41.57 -14.54
N SER A 16 11.07 -42.83 -14.13
CA SER A 16 10.46 -43.21 -12.84
C SER A 16 11.38 -42.97 -11.63
N ALA A 17 12.70 -42.99 -11.84
CA ALA A 17 13.70 -42.75 -10.79
C ALA A 17 13.87 -41.27 -10.40
N GLN A 18 13.30 -40.33 -11.17
CA GLN A 18 13.35 -38.89 -10.86
C GLN A 18 12.26 -38.45 -9.85
N PHE A 19 11.35 -39.35 -9.46
CA PHE A 19 10.21 -39.00 -8.60
C PHE A 19 10.42 -39.27 -7.10
N THR A 20 11.63 -39.62 -6.65
CA THR A 20 11.91 -39.99 -5.25
C THR A 20 12.79 -39.01 -4.45
N LEU A 21 13.08 -37.82 -4.98
CA LEU A 21 13.73 -36.74 -4.21
C LEU A 21 12.77 -35.59 -3.85
N THR A 22 11.65 -35.91 -3.20
CA THR A 22 10.99 -34.96 -2.28
C THR A 22 11.60 -35.16 -0.89
N GLY A 23 12.75 -34.52 -0.67
CA GLY A 23 13.32 -34.35 0.66
C GLY A 23 12.60 -33.22 1.40
N CYS A 24 11.87 -33.56 2.46
CA CYS A 24 11.50 -32.58 3.48
C CYS A 24 12.70 -32.34 4.39
N ALA A 25 13.59 -31.42 4.01
CA ALA A 25 14.52 -30.82 4.96
C ALA A 25 13.75 -29.80 5.80
N SER A 26 13.23 -30.22 6.95
CA SER A 26 12.73 -29.32 7.99
C SER A 26 13.93 -28.64 8.67
N SER A 27 14.35 -27.49 8.13
CA SER A 27 15.23 -26.58 8.85
C SER A 27 14.41 -25.79 9.88
N PRO A 28 14.78 -25.75 11.17
CA PRO A 28 14.21 -24.77 12.08
C PRO A 28 14.81 -23.42 11.72
N ALA A 29 14.07 -22.61 10.95
CA ALA A 29 14.39 -21.21 10.79
C ALA A 29 14.14 -20.52 12.15
N LYS A 30 15.21 -20.42 12.93
CA LYS A 30 15.33 -19.49 14.04
C LYS A 30 15.42 -18.09 13.42
N GLU A 31 14.29 -17.42 13.28
CA GLU A 31 14.26 -15.97 13.22
C GLU A 31 13.12 -15.49 14.12
N GLY A 32 13.52 -15.11 15.34
CA GLY A 32 12.75 -14.22 16.18
C GLY A 32 12.68 -12.86 15.51
N GLY A 33 11.78 -12.73 14.53
CA GLY A 33 11.25 -11.44 14.14
C GLY A 33 9.98 -11.23 14.95
N THR A 34 10.08 -10.51 16.07
CA THR A 34 8.90 -9.97 16.75
C THR A 34 8.12 -9.17 15.71
N ALA A 35 7.04 -9.76 15.19
CA ALA A 35 6.06 -9.02 14.42
C ALA A 35 5.64 -7.84 15.32
N PRO A 36 5.86 -6.57 14.90
CA PRO A 36 5.53 -5.46 15.77
C PRO A 36 4.03 -5.52 16.04
N SER A 37 3.67 -5.62 17.31
CA SER A 37 2.29 -5.62 17.80
C SER A 37 1.47 -4.54 17.10
N GLU A 38 0.20 -4.80 16.81
CA GLU A 38 -0.74 -3.80 16.28
C GLU A 38 -0.71 -2.49 17.10
N THR A 39 -0.39 -2.57 18.39
CA THR A 39 -0.19 -1.42 19.27
C THR A 39 0.98 -0.53 18.84
N ALA A 40 2.09 -1.11 18.36
CA ALA A 40 3.24 -0.38 17.83
C ALA A 40 2.96 0.22 16.45
N LEU A 41 2.11 -0.43 15.63
CA LEU A 41 1.53 0.17 14.42
C LEU A 41 0.78 1.44 14.79
N ARG A 42 -0.25 1.31 15.65
CA ARG A 42 -1.12 2.42 16.05
C ARG A 42 -0.31 3.57 16.68
N ALA A 43 0.71 3.26 17.48
CA ALA A 43 1.62 4.25 18.05
C ALA A 43 2.44 5.00 16.97
N SER A 44 2.89 4.33 15.90
CA SER A 44 3.58 4.98 14.77
C SER A 44 2.63 5.85 13.92
N PHE A 45 1.34 5.52 13.90
CA PHE A 45 0.29 6.25 13.16
C PHE A 45 -0.48 7.29 13.99
N SER A 46 -0.03 7.61 15.20
CA SER A 46 -0.63 8.59 16.15
C SER A 46 -0.58 10.06 15.69
N GLY A 47 -0.77 10.31 14.40
CA GLY A 47 -0.96 11.63 13.78
C GLY A 47 -1.74 11.55 12.45
N PHE A 48 -2.22 10.35 12.12
CA PHE A 48 -3.18 10.07 11.05
C PHE A 48 -4.52 9.60 11.66
N GLU A 49 -4.79 9.95 12.91
CA GLU A 49 -5.99 9.54 13.66
C GLU A 49 -7.29 10.04 12.99
N ASP A 50 -7.18 11.07 12.17
CA ASP A 50 -8.24 11.64 11.35
C ASP A 50 -8.37 11.02 9.95
N VAL A 51 -7.52 10.04 9.63
CA VAL A 51 -7.57 9.24 8.41
C VAL A 51 -8.05 7.84 8.77
N VAL A 52 -9.31 7.54 8.47
CA VAL A 52 -9.86 6.21 8.68
C VAL A 52 -9.20 5.25 7.68
N ILE A 53 -8.65 4.14 8.18
CA ILE A 53 -8.05 3.08 7.35
C ILE A 53 -9.08 1.94 7.22
N PRO A 54 -9.40 1.47 6.01
CA PRO A 54 -10.26 0.32 5.81
C PRO A 54 -9.68 -0.96 6.42
N SER A 55 -10.53 -1.85 6.94
CA SER A 55 -10.11 -3.12 7.57
C SER A 55 -9.53 -4.14 6.58
N ASP A 56 -9.90 -4.03 5.31
CA ASP A 56 -9.63 -5.07 4.30
C ASP A 56 -8.25 -4.90 3.64
N ILE A 57 -7.48 -3.91 4.07
CA ILE A 57 -6.12 -3.63 3.61
C ILE A 57 -5.15 -3.60 4.79
N SER A 58 -3.93 -4.09 4.56
CA SER A 58 -2.87 -4.17 5.57
C SER A 58 -1.75 -3.20 5.28
N VAL A 59 -1.14 -2.63 6.33
CA VAL A 59 -0.04 -1.67 6.17
C VAL A 59 1.25 -2.37 5.74
N ASN A 60 1.84 -1.92 4.64
CA ASN A 60 3.19 -2.28 4.25
C ASN A 60 4.21 -1.36 4.96
N LYS A 61 4.70 -1.80 6.12
CA LYS A 61 5.66 -1.05 6.95
C LYS A 61 6.95 -0.68 6.22
N LYS A 62 7.44 -1.56 5.33
CA LYS A 62 8.70 -1.34 4.62
C LYS A 62 8.60 -0.18 3.61
N LYS A 63 7.39 0.06 3.09
CA LYS A 63 7.08 1.14 2.15
C LYS A 63 6.46 2.37 2.82
N SER A 64 6.17 2.28 4.12
CA SER A 64 5.57 3.37 4.89
C SER A 64 6.64 4.14 5.67
N GLN A 65 6.55 5.46 5.65
CA GLN A 65 7.48 6.37 6.30
C GLN A 65 6.70 7.51 6.93
N VAL A 66 6.90 7.77 8.22
CA VAL A 66 6.24 8.85 8.95
C VAL A 66 7.29 9.70 9.64
N TYR A 67 7.14 11.01 9.52
CA TYR A 67 8.04 12.01 10.06
C TYR A 67 7.26 13.04 10.87
N SER A 68 7.92 13.61 11.88
CA SER A 68 7.38 14.74 12.64
C SER A 68 7.85 16.05 12.02
N ALA A 69 6.90 16.92 11.66
CA ALA A 69 7.13 18.26 11.15
C ALA A 69 6.57 19.28 12.16
N GLY A 70 7.40 19.67 13.14
CA GLY A 70 6.97 20.53 14.25
C GLY A 70 5.88 19.84 15.08
N LYS A 71 4.66 20.39 15.05
CA LYS A 71 3.48 19.83 15.75
C LYS A 71 2.65 18.87 14.88
N ALA A 72 2.94 18.78 13.58
CA ALA A 72 2.22 17.93 12.64
C ALA A 72 3.01 16.64 12.33
N LYS A 73 2.31 15.60 11.88
CA LYS A 73 2.93 14.42 11.27
C LYS A 73 2.67 14.41 9.77
N VAL A 74 3.71 14.09 9.02
CA VAL A 74 3.72 14.00 7.55
C VAL A 74 4.35 12.69 7.14
N GLY A 75 4.09 12.22 5.93
CA GLY A 75 4.70 10.99 5.44
C GLY A 75 3.86 10.24 4.43
N LEU A 76 4.32 9.04 4.10
CA LEU A 76 3.70 8.10 3.18
C LEU A 76 3.28 6.85 3.96
N LEU A 77 2.03 6.46 3.82
CA LEU A 77 1.52 5.16 4.25
C LEU A 77 1.18 4.35 3.01
N THR A 78 1.74 3.15 2.91
CA THR A 78 1.40 2.21 1.85
C THR A 78 0.62 1.06 2.44
N PHE A 79 -0.52 0.76 1.83
CA PHE A 79 -1.39 -0.35 2.18
C PHE A 79 -1.49 -1.29 0.99
N GLU A 80 -1.65 -2.58 1.28
CA GLU A 80 -1.84 -3.62 0.25
C GLU A 80 -2.98 -4.54 0.69
N GLY A 81 -3.82 -4.95 -0.26
CA GLY A 81 -4.92 -5.86 0.02
C GLY A 81 -5.73 -6.23 -1.23
N ARG A 82 -6.59 -7.24 -1.10
CA ARG A 82 -7.48 -7.70 -2.17
C ARG A 82 -8.82 -6.97 -2.08
N VAL A 83 -8.79 -5.67 -2.37
CA VAL A 83 -9.96 -4.81 -2.39
C VAL A 83 -10.13 -4.19 -3.77
N GLU A 84 -11.37 -4.06 -4.22
CA GLU A 84 -11.71 -3.37 -5.46
C GLU A 84 -11.31 -1.88 -5.37
N PRO A 85 -10.50 -1.35 -6.31
CA PRO A 85 -10.02 0.04 -6.27
C PRO A 85 -11.15 1.08 -6.15
N ASN A 86 -12.27 0.86 -6.83
CA ASN A 86 -13.44 1.74 -6.78
C ASN A 86 -14.03 1.82 -5.37
N SER A 87 -14.23 0.67 -4.73
CA SER A 87 -14.73 0.59 -3.36
C SER A 87 -13.82 1.31 -2.37
N LEU A 88 -12.50 1.22 -2.59
CA LEU A 88 -11.53 1.91 -1.74
C LEU A 88 -11.56 3.43 -1.95
N ALA A 89 -11.68 3.89 -3.20
CA ALA A 89 -11.85 5.31 -3.50
C ALA A 89 -13.14 5.88 -2.88
N ASP A 90 -14.26 5.14 -2.99
CA ASP A 90 -15.53 5.51 -2.40
C ASP A 90 -15.47 5.55 -0.87
N PHE A 91 -14.77 4.58 -0.27
CA PHE A 91 -14.53 4.56 1.17
C PHE A 91 -13.88 5.88 1.64
N PHE A 92 -12.80 6.32 1.00
CA PHE A 92 -12.10 7.54 1.39
C PHE A 92 -12.97 8.79 1.18
N GLN A 93 -13.64 8.89 0.03
CA GLN A 93 -14.55 10.01 -0.28
C GLN A 93 -15.70 10.12 0.73
N ASN A 94 -16.17 9.01 1.29
CA ASN A 94 -17.27 9.00 2.25
C ASN A 94 -16.84 9.21 3.72
N ASN A 95 -15.61 8.82 4.07
CA ASN A 95 -15.15 8.81 5.46
C ASN A 95 -14.26 10.01 5.82
N LEU A 96 -13.35 10.43 4.93
CA LEU A 96 -12.45 11.56 5.21
C LEU A 96 -13.19 12.88 5.48
N PRO A 97 -14.29 13.22 4.78
CA PRO A 97 -15.06 14.42 5.11
C PRO A 97 -15.64 14.45 6.52
N ARG A 98 -15.95 13.28 7.10
CA ARG A 98 -16.41 13.18 8.50
C ARG A 98 -15.31 13.56 9.50
N GLY A 99 -14.04 13.38 9.10
CA GLY A 99 -12.86 13.82 9.84
C GLY A 99 -12.43 15.27 9.54
N GLY A 100 -13.24 16.04 8.81
CA GLY A 100 -12.96 17.44 8.47
C GLY A 100 -12.11 17.66 7.22
N TRP A 101 -11.83 16.60 6.45
CA TRP A 101 -11.09 16.72 5.20
C TRP A 101 -12.01 17.14 4.05
N LYS A 102 -11.64 18.17 3.30
CA LYS A 102 -12.36 18.61 2.10
C LYS A 102 -11.77 17.93 0.87
N LEU A 103 -12.59 17.18 0.12
CA LEU A 103 -12.19 16.67 -1.19
C LEU A 103 -11.99 17.85 -2.15
N MET A 104 -10.80 17.94 -2.72
CA MET A 104 -10.42 18.96 -3.71
C MET A 104 -10.48 18.40 -5.12
N THR A 105 -9.96 17.19 -5.30
CA THR A 105 -9.84 16.55 -6.62
C THR A 105 -10.08 15.05 -6.49
N SER A 106 -10.82 14.49 -7.45
CA SER A 106 -10.97 13.04 -7.64
C SER A 106 -10.79 12.76 -9.12
N LEU A 107 -9.74 12.01 -9.46
CA LEU A 107 -9.41 11.63 -10.83
C LEU A 107 -9.31 10.12 -10.92
N LYS A 108 -10.00 9.54 -11.89
CA LYS A 108 -9.95 8.12 -12.21
C LYS A 108 -9.40 7.98 -13.63
N ASP A 109 -8.18 7.46 -13.74
CA ASP A 109 -7.56 7.08 -15.00
C ASP A 109 -6.96 5.66 -14.86
N ARG A 110 -5.65 5.48 -15.05
CA ARG A 110 -4.98 4.20 -14.69
C ARG A 110 -5.05 3.91 -13.20
N ASP A 111 -4.88 4.96 -12.40
CA ASP A 111 -5.00 4.93 -10.95
C ASP A 111 -6.12 5.87 -10.51
N HIS A 112 -6.65 5.64 -9.31
CA HIS A 112 -7.49 6.63 -8.64
C HIS A 112 -6.63 7.58 -7.83
N ASN A 113 -6.77 8.88 -8.10
CA ASN A 113 -6.05 9.93 -7.40
C ASN A 113 -7.04 10.86 -6.70
N LEU A 114 -6.98 10.90 -5.37
CA LEU A 114 -7.82 11.76 -4.55
C LEU A 114 -6.94 12.76 -3.81
N VAL A 115 -7.31 14.03 -3.84
CA VAL A 115 -6.63 15.09 -3.08
C VAL A 115 -7.61 15.67 -2.09
N PHE A 116 -7.22 15.68 -0.81
CA PHE A 116 -7.98 16.29 0.27
C PHE A 116 -7.16 17.40 0.95
N LEU A 117 -7.86 18.42 1.43
CA LEU A 117 -7.28 19.49 2.25
C LEU A 117 -7.95 19.55 3.62
N LYS A 118 -7.15 19.85 4.64
CA LYS A 118 -7.62 20.13 6.00
C LYS A 118 -6.66 21.11 6.65
N ASP A 119 -7.13 22.31 6.94
CA ASP A 119 -6.31 23.40 7.46
C ASP A 119 -5.07 23.68 6.59
N ASP A 120 -3.87 23.47 7.13
CA ASP A 120 -2.58 23.58 6.45
C ASP A 120 -2.03 22.22 5.99
N ARG A 121 -2.86 21.18 5.94
CA ARG A 121 -2.50 19.82 5.53
C ARG A 121 -3.13 19.44 4.21
N VAL A 122 -2.38 18.67 3.43
CA VAL A 122 -2.84 17.98 2.22
C VAL A 122 -2.71 16.48 2.41
N CYS A 123 -3.71 15.73 1.95
CA CYS A 123 -3.70 14.28 1.87
C CYS A 123 -3.91 13.87 0.41
N LEU A 124 -2.90 13.26 -0.19
CA LEU A 124 -2.96 12.66 -1.52
C LEU A 124 -3.10 11.15 -1.37
N ILE A 125 -4.14 10.59 -1.97
CA ILE A 125 -4.39 9.16 -1.99
C ILE A 125 -4.29 8.68 -3.43
N THR A 126 -3.39 7.73 -3.67
CA THR A 126 -3.24 7.06 -4.96
C THR A 126 -3.57 5.59 -4.78
N ILE A 127 -4.52 5.09 -5.56
CA ILE A 127 -4.94 3.68 -5.53
C ILE A 127 -4.65 3.06 -6.89
N SER A 128 -3.81 2.04 -6.88
CA SER A 128 -3.33 1.33 -8.06
C SER A 128 -3.74 -0.14 -8.01
N GLU A 129 -4.30 -0.62 -9.11
CA GLU A 129 -4.66 -2.03 -9.26
C GLU A 129 -3.48 -2.81 -9.86
N GLY A 130 -2.99 -3.80 -9.09
CA GLY A 130 -2.03 -4.78 -9.58
C GLY A 130 -2.72 -6.08 -9.97
N TRP A 131 -1.94 -7.04 -10.49
CA TRP A 131 -2.49 -8.31 -11.00
C TRP A 131 -3.12 -9.20 -9.90
N PHE A 132 -2.69 -9.03 -8.65
CA PHE A 132 -3.12 -9.86 -7.52
C PHE A 132 -3.49 -9.08 -6.26
N THR A 133 -3.23 -7.77 -6.24
CA THR A 133 -3.39 -6.91 -5.08
C THR A 133 -3.61 -5.48 -5.52
N THR A 134 -4.37 -4.75 -4.72
CA THR A 134 -4.52 -3.30 -4.83
C THR A 134 -3.54 -2.65 -3.87
N VAL A 135 -2.80 -1.67 -4.37
CA VAL A 135 -1.88 -0.86 -3.58
C VAL A 135 -2.51 0.50 -3.36
N CYS A 136 -2.57 0.94 -2.11
CA CYS A 136 -3.06 2.27 -1.75
C CYS A 136 -1.94 3.03 -1.06
N GLU A 137 -1.59 4.18 -1.62
CA GLU A 137 -0.58 5.08 -1.07
C GLU A 137 -1.27 6.33 -0.56
N LEU A 138 -1.07 6.63 0.72
CA LEU A 138 -1.62 7.79 1.39
C LEU A 138 -0.47 8.70 1.83
N ARG A 139 -0.37 9.86 1.20
CA ARG A 139 0.68 10.85 1.45
C ARG A 139 0.07 12.05 2.15
N VAL A 140 0.58 12.37 3.33
CA VAL A 140 0.19 13.58 4.05
C VAL A 140 1.37 14.54 4.13
N GLY A 141 1.12 15.79 3.76
CA GLY A 141 2.10 16.87 3.80
C GLY A 141 1.49 18.15 4.34
N LEU A 142 2.34 19.16 4.55
CA LEU A 142 1.91 20.52 4.84
C LEU A 142 1.83 21.32 3.53
N VAL A 143 0.82 22.15 3.42
CA VAL A 143 0.67 23.10 2.32
C VAL A 143 1.37 24.39 2.72
N GLU A 144 2.36 24.81 1.94
CA GLU A 144 2.89 26.16 2.08
C GLU A 144 1.80 27.15 1.69
N LYS A 145 1.47 28.09 2.57
CA LYS A 145 0.61 29.20 2.20
C LYS A 145 1.33 29.98 1.12
N ALA A 146 0.80 29.99 -0.09
CA ALA A 146 1.30 30.85 -1.15
C ALA A 146 1.30 32.30 -0.62
N ALA A 147 2.48 32.94 -0.64
CA ALA A 147 2.54 34.37 -0.45
C ALA A 147 1.73 35.00 -1.59
N GLU A 148 0.67 35.73 -1.24
CA GLU A 148 -0.10 36.50 -2.19
C GLU A 148 0.88 37.39 -2.97
N PRO A 149 0.90 37.38 -4.32
CA PRO A 149 1.75 38.29 -5.06
C PRO A 149 1.35 39.70 -4.65
N ALA A 150 2.28 40.42 -4.00
CA ALA A 150 2.06 41.78 -3.56
C ALA A 150 1.45 42.56 -4.73
N LYS A 151 0.21 43.05 -4.54
CA LYS A 151 -0.50 43.87 -5.53
C LYS A 151 0.49 44.87 -6.09
N GLY A 152 0.84 44.70 -7.37
CA GLY A 152 1.77 45.56 -8.05
C GLY A 152 1.33 46.99 -7.84
N THR A 153 2.19 47.79 -7.23
CA THR A 153 2.07 49.23 -7.16
C THR A 153 1.80 49.73 -8.58
N THR A 154 0.57 50.17 -8.84
CA THR A 154 0.24 50.96 -10.01
C THR A 154 1.03 52.26 -9.89
N THR A 155 2.25 52.26 -10.43
CA THR A 155 3.01 53.48 -10.63
C THR A 155 2.47 54.17 -11.88
N ARG A 156 1.55 55.11 -11.61
CA ARG A 156 1.25 56.37 -12.30
C ARG A 156 1.22 56.40 -13.82
#